data_AF-A0A7K4FZ46-F1
#
_entry.id   AF-A0A7K4FZ46-F1
#
_cell.length_a   1.000
_cell.length_b   1.000
_cell.length_c   1.000
_cell.angle_alpha   90.00
_cell.angle_beta   90.00
_cell.angle_gamma   90.00
#
_symmetry.space_group_name_H-M   'P 1'
#
loop_
_entity.id
_entity.type
_entity.pdbx_description
1 polymer ?
#
loop_
_entity_poly.entity_id
_entity_poly.type
_entity_poly.pdbx_seq_one_letter_code
_entity_poly.pdbx_strand_id
1 'polypeptide(L)'
;MLEGLSALYMREIKRIYRSIYMWIMLVSQPVMWIIFFGSSFSHVPSEFLQEFFHTNNYIAFILPGELSVSMLFVGMFSSMSIIQDKRFGYMKRIFITPVPKYYVFLSKVLGGVTRGLIQVPIMLAVAIALGVSLNLNLVSIVVLVLALAFLGIGFSSLYSV
;
A
#
# COMPACT_ATOMS: atom_id res chain seq x y z
N MET A 1 -27.94 -4.39 5.41
CA MET A 1 -27.07 -3.20 5.65
C MET A 1 -25.62 -3.42 5.21
N LEU A 2 -24.94 -4.50 5.64
CA LEU A 2 -23.56 -4.81 5.22
C LEU A 2 -23.39 -5.08 3.72
N GLU A 3 -24.44 -5.52 3.03
CA GLU A 3 -24.43 -5.78 1.58
C GLU A 3 -24.14 -4.53 0.73
N GLY A 4 -24.58 -3.36 1.17
CA GLY A 4 -24.29 -2.10 0.46
C GLY A 4 -22.81 -1.71 0.53
N LEU A 5 -22.18 -1.94 1.68
CA LEU A 5 -20.74 -1.73 1.87
C LEU A 5 -19.92 -2.73 1.06
N SER A 6 -20.27 -4.02 1.13
CA SER A 6 -19.55 -5.07 0.40
C SER A 6 -19.67 -4.89 -1.12
N ALA A 7 -20.83 -4.47 -1.63
CA ALA A 7 -21.02 -4.16 -3.05
C ALA A 7 -20.14 -2.99 -3.51
N LEU A 8 -20.09 -1.90 -2.74
CA LEU A 8 -19.24 -0.74 -3.04
C LEU A 8 -17.75 -1.10 -2.99
N TYR A 9 -17.33 -1.87 -1.98
CA TYR A 9 -15.95 -2.35 -1.85
C TYR A 9 -15.55 -3.29 -2.99
N MET A 10 -16.40 -4.26 -3.34
CA MET A 10 -16.17 -5.18 -4.46
C MET A 10 -16.05 -4.43 -5.79
N ARG A 11 -16.83 -3.37 -5.98
CA ARG A 11 -16.71 -2.49 -7.15
C ARG A 11 -15.35 -1.81 -7.20
N GLU A 12 -14.86 -1.30 -6.07
CA GLU A 12 -13.55 -0.67 -5.98
C GLU A 12 -12.43 -1.66 -6.31
N ILE A 13 -12.48 -2.87 -5.74
CA ILE A 13 -11.54 -3.95 -6.05
C ILE A 13 -11.57 -4.30 -7.54
N LYS A 14 -12.75 -4.49 -8.14
CA LYS A 14 -12.88 -4.81 -9.57
C LYS A 14 -12.30 -3.71 -10.46
N ARG A 15 -12.47 -2.44 -10.09
CA ARG A 15 -11.88 -1.30 -10.82
C ARG A 15 -10.35 -1.39 -10.80
N ILE A 16 -9.77 -1.74 -9.65
CA ILE A 16 -8.32 -1.87 -9.49
C ILE A 16 -7.80 -3.05 -10.33
N TYR A 17 -8.41 -4.23 -10.21
CA TYR A 17 -7.99 -5.43 -10.95
C TYR A 17 -8.04 -5.28 -12.47
N ARG A 18 -8.99 -4.48 -13.01
CA ARG A 18 -9.11 -4.27 -14.45
C ARG A 18 -8.05 -3.31 -15.03
N SER A 19 -7.33 -2.57 -14.19
CA SER A 19 -6.34 -1.59 -14.65
C SER A 19 -4.92 -2.14 -14.50
N ILE A 20 -4.48 -2.93 -15.49
CA ILE A 20 -3.13 -3.49 -15.51
C ILE A 20 -2.03 -2.41 -15.43
N TYR A 21 -2.23 -1.29 -16.12
CA TYR A 21 -1.31 -0.16 -16.11
C TYR A 21 -1.13 0.43 -14.71
N MET A 22 -2.22 0.51 -13.94
CA MET A 22 -2.19 1.04 -12.58
C MET A 22 -1.46 0.09 -11.61
N TRP A 23 -1.54 -1.23 -11.82
CA TRP A 23 -0.75 -2.21 -11.07
C TRP A 23 0.74 -2.11 -11.37
N ILE A 24 1.10 -2.02 -12.65
CA ILE A 24 2.49 -1.90 -13.08
C ILE A 24 3.10 -0.63 -12.50
N MET A 25 2.44 0.53 -12.61
CA MET A 25 2.95 1.77 -12.02
C MET A 25 3.08 1.69 -10.50
N LEU A 26 2.10 1.11 -9.81
CA LEU A 26 2.11 1.01 -8.35
C LEU A 26 3.28 0.14 -7.85
N VAL A 27 3.56 -0.98 -8.50
CA VAL A 27 4.58 -1.94 -8.07
C VAL A 27 5.97 -1.57 -8.59
N SER A 28 6.06 -1.03 -9.81
CA SER A 28 7.35 -0.69 -10.43
C SER A 28 8.13 0.34 -9.62
N GLN A 29 7.49 1.40 -9.13
CA GLN A 29 8.14 2.44 -8.36
C GLN A 29 8.84 1.90 -7.08
N PRO A 30 8.14 1.21 -6.16
CA PRO A 30 8.77 0.68 -4.94
C PRO A 30 9.79 -0.41 -5.22
N VAL A 31 9.57 -1.24 -6.24
CA VAL A 31 10.56 -2.25 -6.66
C VAL A 31 11.82 -1.58 -7.22
N MET A 32 11.68 -0.53 -8.03
CA MET A 32 12.82 0.23 -8.53
C MET A 32 13.62 0.86 -7.39
N TRP A 33 12.96 1.42 -6.37
CA TRP A 33 13.67 1.98 -5.21
C TRP A 33 14.47 0.91 -4.46
N ILE A 34 13.87 -0.26 -4.19
CA ILE A 34 14.56 -1.38 -3.52
C ILE A 34 15.78 -1.85 -4.33
N ILE A 35 15.65 -2.01 -5.65
CA ILE A 35 16.75 -2.45 -6.52
C ILE A 35 17.84 -1.38 -6.63
N PHE A 36 17.46 -0.13 -6.85
CA PHE A 36 18.39 0.98 -7.03
C PHE A 36 19.23 1.20 -5.76
N PHE A 37 18.57 1.25 -4.60
CA PHE A 37 19.26 1.40 -3.33
C PHE A 37 20.01 0.14 -2.90
N GLY A 38 19.43 -1.05 -3.13
CA GLY A 38 20.10 -2.31 -2.85
C GLY A 38 21.40 -2.48 -3.64
N SER A 39 21.40 -2.13 -4.92
CA SER A 39 22.61 -2.19 -5.77
C SER A 39 23.61 -1.07 -5.46
N SER A 40 23.15 0.15 -5.22
CA SER A 40 24.03 1.30 -4.94
C SER A 40 24.80 1.14 -3.62
N PHE A 41 24.14 0.61 -2.59
CA PHE A 41 24.73 0.43 -1.26
C PHE A 41 25.35 -0.96 -1.04
N SER A 42 25.39 -1.81 -2.08
CA SER A 42 25.96 -3.16 -2.00
C SER A 42 27.46 -3.19 -1.69
N HIS A 43 28.20 -2.13 -2.04
CA HIS A 43 29.64 -2.02 -1.84
C HIS A 43 30.03 -1.29 -0.54
N VAL A 44 29.04 -0.90 0.29
CA VAL A 44 29.32 -0.23 1.56
C VAL A 44 29.85 -1.27 2.56
N PRO A 45 30.96 -0.98 3.29
CA PRO A 45 31.49 -1.88 4.29
C PRO A 45 30.42 -2.26 5.32
N SER A 46 30.31 -3.55 5.64
CA SER A 46 29.35 -4.07 6.62
C SER A 46 29.54 -3.45 8.01
N GLU A 47 30.76 -3.05 8.35
CA GLU A 47 31.11 -2.34 9.59
C GLU A 47 30.38 -1.00 9.70
N PHE A 48 30.38 -0.21 8.62
CA PHE A 48 29.66 1.06 8.53
C PHE A 48 28.14 0.84 8.64
N LEU A 49 27.61 -0.21 8.01
CA LEU A 49 26.17 -0.54 8.09
C LEU A 49 25.75 -0.91 9.52
N GLN A 50 26.60 -1.62 10.25
CA GLN A 50 26.31 -2.05 11.62
C GLN A 50 26.44 -0.89 12.62
N GLU A 51 27.38 0.02 12.41
CA GLU A 51 27.60 1.19 13.27
C GLU A 51 26.48 2.23 13.14
N PHE A 52 26.05 2.54 11.91
CA PHE A 52 25.05 3.59 11.65
C PHE A 52 23.60 3.09 11.59
N PHE A 53 23.37 1.89 11.05
CA PHE A 53 22.02 1.36 10.80
C PHE A 53 21.67 0.13 11.63
N HIS A 54 22.59 -0.37 12.46
CA HIS A 54 22.42 -1.55 13.31
C HIS A 54 21.89 -2.78 12.54
N THR A 55 22.31 -2.94 11.29
CA THR A 55 21.77 -3.96 10.39
C THR A 55 22.85 -4.47 9.45
N ASN A 56 22.80 -5.77 9.13
CA ASN A 56 23.78 -6.43 8.27
C ASN A 56 23.53 -6.18 6.77
N ASN A 57 22.33 -5.73 6.38
CA ASN A 57 21.95 -5.53 5.00
C ASN A 57 21.12 -4.25 4.86
N TYR A 58 21.62 -3.25 4.11
CA TYR A 58 20.95 -1.96 3.92
C TYR A 58 19.50 -2.09 3.41
N ILE A 59 19.21 -3.13 2.62
CA ILE A 59 17.86 -3.39 2.11
C ILE A 59 16.90 -3.71 3.27
N ALA A 60 17.34 -4.38 4.33
CA ALA A 60 16.51 -4.64 5.50
C ALA A 60 16.13 -3.35 6.25
N PHE A 61 17.00 -2.35 6.23
CA PHE A 61 16.74 -1.04 6.84
C PHE A 61 15.74 -0.21 6.02
N ILE A 62 15.90 -0.17 4.70
CA ILE A 62 15.05 0.65 3.83
C ILE A 62 13.65 0.05 3.61
N LEU A 63 13.51 -1.27 3.71
CA LEU A 63 12.28 -2.00 3.43
C LEU A 63 11.03 -1.49 4.19
N PRO A 64 11.03 -1.33 5.53
CA PRO A 64 9.88 -0.78 6.24
C PRO A 64 9.57 0.67 5.86
N GLY A 65 10.59 1.46 5.54
CA GLY A 65 10.43 2.84 5.05
C GLY A 65 9.71 2.87 3.70
N GLU A 66 10.20 2.07 2.75
CA GLU A 66 9.60 1.98 1.41
C GLU A 66 8.18 1.40 1.46
N LEU A 67 7.92 0.41 2.31
CA LEU A 67 6.56 -0.10 2.55
C LEU A 67 5.62 1.01 3.07
N SER A 68 6.10 1.87 3.96
CA SER A 68 5.32 2.99 4.49
C SER A 68 5.02 4.06 3.43
N VAL A 69 6.03 4.41 2.63
CA VAL A 69 5.90 5.37 1.51
C VAL A 69 4.94 4.83 0.45
N SER A 70 5.01 3.53 0.15
CA SER A 70 4.11 2.88 -0.79
C SER A 70 2.64 2.94 -0.33
N MET A 71 2.36 2.82 0.98
CA MET A 71 1.02 2.98 1.56
C MET A 71 0.50 4.41 1.43
N LEU A 72 1.39 5.40 1.62
CA LEU A 72 1.05 6.81 1.43
C LEU A 72 0.61 7.07 -0.02
N PHE A 73 1.37 6.58 -1.00
CA PHE A 73 1.01 6.73 -2.41
C PHE A 73 -0.33 6.06 -2.74
N VAL A 74 -0.58 4.85 -2.23
CA VAL A 74 -1.87 4.17 -2.41
C VAL A 74 -3.02 5.02 -1.84
N GLY A 75 -2.85 5.58 -0.65
CA GLY A 75 -3.80 6.51 -0.03
C GLY A 75 -4.07 7.73 -0.92
N MET A 76 -3.01 8.39 -1.41
CA MET A 76 -3.12 9.55 -2.29
C MET A 76 -3.89 9.24 -3.59
N PHE A 77 -3.60 8.10 -4.23
CA PHE A 77 -4.31 7.68 -5.44
C PHE A 77 -5.77 7.27 -5.17
N SER A 78 -6.06 6.71 -4.00
CA SER A 78 -7.43 6.39 -3.60
C SER A 78 -8.32 7.63 -3.55
N SER A 79 -7.78 8.76 -3.12
CA SER A 79 -8.50 10.03 -3.08
C SER A 79 -8.64 10.70 -4.43
N MET A 80 -7.64 10.56 -5.30
CA MET A 80 -7.79 10.98 -6.69
C MET A 80 -8.98 10.25 -7.35
N SER A 81 -9.20 8.97 -7.01
CA SER A 81 -10.38 8.22 -7.48
C SER A 81 -11.70 8.82 -7.00
N ILE A 82 -11.74 9.39 -5.78
CA ILE A 82 -12.94 10.06 -5.22
C ILE A 82 -13.23 11.34 -6.00
N ILE A 83 -12.21 12.13 -6.33
CA ILE A 83 -12.36 13.35 -7.13
C ILE A 83 -12.90 13.01 -8.52
N GLN A 84 -12.38 11.94 -9.14
CA GLN A 84 -12.90 11.45 -10.42
C GLN A 84 -14.37 11.01 -10.30
N ASP A 85 -14.71 10.25 -9.25
CA ASP A 85 -16.09 9.79 -9.01
C ASP A 85 -17.06 10.99 -8.78
N LYS A 86 -16.58 12.10 -8.19
CA LYS A 86 -17.32 13.37 -8.10
C LYS A 86 -17.50 14.01 -9.49
N ARG A 87 -16.44 14.08 -10.31
CA ARG A 87 -16.48 14.68 -11.66
C ARG A 87 -17.39 13.93 -12.63
N PHE A 88 -17.37 12.60 -12.61
CA PHE A 88 -18.21 11.76 -13.47
C PHE A 88 -19.66 11.63 -13.00
N GLY A 89 -20.05 12.34 -11.92
CA GLY A 89 -21.41 12.31 -11.38
C GLY A 89 -21.81 11.00 -10.73
N TYR A 90 -20.87 10.06 -10.55
CA TYR A 90 -21.12 8.78 -9.87
C TYR A 90 -21.60 9.01 -8.44
N MET A 91 -21.01 10.00 -7.76
CA MET A 91 -21.42 10.39 -6.40
C MET A 91 -22.90 10.81 -6.33
N LYS A 92 -23.42 11.50 -7.36
CA LYS A 92 -24.83 11.91 -7.43
C LYS A 92 -25.78 10.72 -7.53
N ARG A 93 -25.36 9.65 -8.23
CA ARG A 93 -26.13 8.40 -8.35
C ARG A 93 -26.11 7.55 -7.08
N ILE A 94 -25.06 7.65 -6.26
CA ILE A 94 -25.06 6.95 -4.97
C ILE A 94 -26.00 7.65 -3.98
N PHE A 95 -26.04 8.99 -3.97
CA PHE A 95 -26.87 9.73 -3.01
C PHE A 95 -28.38 9.57 -3.18
N ILE A 96 -28.84 9.04 -4.32
CA ILE A 96 -30.26 8.68 -4.55
C ILE A 96 -30.60 7.25 -4.08
N THR A 97 -29.60 6.44 -3.73
CA THR A 97 -29.82 5.10 -3.18
C THR A 97 -29.98 5.16 -1.66
N PRO A 98 -30.71 4.22 -1.02
CA PRO A 98 -30.92 4.18 0.44
C PRO A 98 -29.67 3.78 1.23
N VAL A 99 -28.48 3.99 0.66
CA VAL A 99 -27.19 3.60 1.22
C VAL A 99 -26.66 4.79 2.03
N PRO A 100 -26.28 4.59 3.31
CA PRO A 100 -25.78 5.68 4.11
C PRO A 100 -24.43 6.20 3.59
N LYS A 101 -24.25 7.53 3.67
CA LYS A 101 -23.12 8.26 3.05
C LYS A 101 -21.74 7.77 3.52
N TYR A 102 -21.65 7.30 4.77
CA TYR A 102 -20.41 6.81 5.36
C TYR A 102 -19.91 5.50 4.72
N TYR A 103 -20.77 4.69 4.09
CA TYR A 103 -20.31 3.48 3.37
C TYR A 103 -19.47 3.80 2.14
N VAL A 104 -19.67 4.96 1.50
CA VAL A 104 -18.84 5.38 0.36
C VAL A 104 -17.41 5.66 0.82
N PHE A 105 -17.27 6.38 1.93
CA PHE A 105 -15.97 6.64 2.55
C PHE A 105 -15.29 5.33 2.99
N LEU A 106 -16.03 4.49 3.72
CA LEU A 106 -15.47 3.27 4.31
C LEU A 106 -15.06 2.24 3.24
N SER A 107 -15.83 2.11 2.15
CA SER A 107 -15.46 1.25 1.01
C SER A 107 -14.21 1.74 0.26
N LYS A 108 -14.00 3.07 0.16
CA LYS A 108 -12.80 3.66 -0.46
C LYS A 108 -11.56 3.45 0.41
N VAL A 109 -11.67 3.69 1.72
CA VAL A 109 -10.58 3.45 2.67
C VAL A 109 -10.18 1.98 2.67
N LEU A 110 -11.15 1.06 2.77
CA LEU A 110 -10.87 -0.38 2.69
C LEU A 110 -10.26 -0.77 1.35
N GLY A 111 -10.74 -0.23 0.23
CA GLY A 111 -10.17 -0.47 -1.09
C GLY A 111 -8.71 -0.01 -1.21
N GLY A 112 -8.38 1.14 -0.62
CA GLY A 112 -7.01 1.65 -0.54
C GLY A 112 -6.10 0.76 0.31
N VAL A 113 -6.53 0.41 1.53
CA VAL A 113 -5.79 -0.48 2.44
C VAL A 113 -5.51 -1.82 1.78
N THR A 114 -6.53 -2.46 1.19
CA THR A 114 -6.36 -3.76 0.52
C THR A 114 -5.38 -3.66 -0.65
N ARG A 115 -5.44 -2.58 -1.43
CA ARG A 115 -4.48 -2.36 -2.53
C ARG A 115 -3.04 -2.25 -2.03
N GLY A 116 -2.83 -1.51 -0.94
CA GLY A 116 -1.53 -1.40 -0.29
C GLY A 116 -1.06 -2.75 0.25
N LEU A 117 -1.94 -3.53 0.88
CA LEU A 117 -1.56 -4.84 1.43
C LEU A 117 -1.18 -5.85 0.33
N ILE A 118 -1.76 -5.75 -0.88
CA ILE A 118 -1.44 -6.64 -2.01
C ILE A 118 -0.01 -6.43 -2.54
N GLN A 119 0.56 -5.22 -2.47
CA GLN A 119 1.94 -4.97 -2.94
C GLN A 119 3.03 -5.41 -1.95
N VAL A 120 2.72 -5.47 -0.65
CA VAL A 120 3.65 -5.90 0.41
C VAL A 120 4.34 -7.25 0.11
N PRO A 121 3.63 -8.35 -0.25
CA PRO A 121 4.28 -9.62 -0.53
C PRO A 121 5.22 -9.57 -1.74
N ILE A 122 4.92 -8.74 -2.75
CA ILE A 122 5.78 -8.57 -3.93
C ILE A 122 7.10 -7.91 -3.52
N MET A 123 7.03 -6.86 -2.71
CA MET A 123 8.21 -6.16 -2.21
C MET A 123 9.07 -7.04 -1.28
N LEU A 124 8.42 -7.83 -0.41
CA LEU A 124 9.12 -8.81 0.43
C LEU A 124 9.83 -9.88 -0.40
N ALA A 125 9.18 -10.39 -1.45
CA ALA A 125 9.79 -11.37 -2.35
C ALA A 125 11.03 -10.81 -3.07
N VAL A 126 10.97 -9.55 -3.53
CA VAL A 126 12.11 -8.86 -4.15
C VAL A 126 13.26 -8.69 -3.14
N ALA A 127 12.96 -8.31 -1.90
CA ALA A 127 13.97 -8.15 -0.87
C ALA A 127 14.67 -9.47 -0.51
N ILE A 128 13.93 -10.57 -0.43
CA ILE A 128 14.50 -11.91 -0.21
C ILE A 128 15.38 -12.32 -1.41
N ALA A 129 14.93 -12.05 -2.64
CA ALA A 129 15.72 -12.33 -3.85
C ALA A 129 17.04 -11.55 -3.90
N LEU A 130 17.09 -10.36 -3.29
CA LEU A 130 18.30 -9.55 -3.14
C LEU A 130 19.18 -9.97 -1.94
N GLY A 131 18.90 -11.12 -1.31
CA GLY A 131 19.76 -11.71 -0.28
C GLY A 131 19.51 -11.20 1.14
N VAL A 132 18.35 -10.61 1.42
CA VAL A 132 18.00 -10.20 2.79
C VAL A 132 17.58 -11.41 3.61
N SER A 133 18.35 -11.71 4.66
CA SER A 133 17.97 -12.68 5.70
C SER A 133 16.93 -12.08 6.63
N LEU A 134 15.65 -12.19 6.27
CA LEU A 134 14.55 -11.78 7.13
C LEU A 134 14.25 -12.89 8.16
N ASN A 135 14.36 -12.56 9.45
CA ASN A 135 13.82 -13.41 10.53
C ASN A 135 12.29 -13.29 10.55
N LEU A 136 11.64 -13.99 9.61
CA LEU A 136 10.19 -14.00 9.45
C LEU A 136 9.54 -14.86 10.54
N ASN A 137 9.40 -14.30 11.74
CA ASN A 137 8.55 -14.89 12.76
C ASN A 137 7.07 -14.57 12.46
N LEU A 138 6.15 -15.50 12.74
CA LEU A 138 4.70 -15.32 12.51
C LEU A 138 4.19 -14.05 13.20
N VAL A 139 4.68 -13.78 14.41
CA VAL A 139 4.35 -12.56 15.17
C VAL A 139 4.80 -11.31 14.43
N SER A 140 6.01 -11.30 13.87
CA SER A 140 6.56 -10.15 13.14
C SER A 140 5.77 -9.83 11.87
N ILE A 141 5.32 -10.86 11.15
CA ILE A 141 4.47 -10.68 9.96
C ILE A 141 3.11 -10.08 10.35
N VAL A 142 2.48 -10.61 11.40
CA VAL A 142 1.18 -10.10 11.86
C VAL A 142 1.30 -8.64 12.31
N VAL A 143 2.35 -8.30 13.07
CA VAL A 143 2.60 -6.92 13.51
C VAL A 143 2.84 -6.00 12.30
N LEU A 144 3.62 -6.43 11.31
CA LEU A 144 3.88 -5.66 10.09
C LEU A 144 2.59 -5.41 9.30
N VAL A 145 1.77 -6.45 9.10
CA VAL A 145 0.50 -6.32 8.37
C VAL A 145 -0.46 -5.40 9.12
N LEU A 146 -0.57 -5.53 10.45
CA LEU A 146 -1.39 -4.65 11.27
C LEU A 146 -0.90 -3.21 11.22
N ALA A 147 0.40 -2.97 11.39
CA ALA A 147 0.98 -1.63 11.32
C ALA A 147 0.72 -0.96 9.96
N LEU A 148 0.92 -1.70 8.86
CA LEU A 148 0.62 -1.22 7.52
C LEU A 148 -0.87 -1.00 7.29
N ALA A 149 -1.74 -1.84 7.85
CA ALA A 149 -3.18 -1.63 7.78
C ALA A 149 -3.59 -0.34 8.51
N PHE A 150 -3.09 -0.10 9.72
CA PHE A 150 -3.34 1.15 10.46
C PHE A 150 -2.81 2.38 9.73
N LEU A 151 -1.58 2.31 9.17
CA LEU A 151 -1.04 3.38 8.32
C LEU A 151 -1.90 3.61 7.08
N GLY A 152 -2.30 2.55 6.40
CA GLY A 152 -3.15 2.63 5.21
C GLY A 152 -4.51 3.26 5.51
N ILE A 153 -5.11 2.93 6.66
CA ILE A 153 -6.36 3.56 7.14
C ILE A 153 -6.12 5.04 7.41
N GLY A 154 -5.04 5.38 8.13
CA GLY A 154 -4.70 6.77 8.48
C GLY A 154 -4.53 7.65 7.26
N PHE A 155 -3.67 7.22 6.31
CA PHE A 155 -3.43 7.98 5.08
C PHE A 155 -4.67 8.03 4.19
N SER A 156 -5.36 6.91 3.97
CA SER A 156 -6.56 6.90 3.13
C SER A 156 -7.67 7.77 3.72
N SER A 157 -7.81 7.82 5.05
CA SER A 157 -8.76 8.70 5.73
C SER A 157 -8.40 10.18 5.53
N LEU A 158 -7.14 10.55 5.76
CA LEU A 158 -6.64 11.93 5.58
C LEU A 158 -6.92 12.49 4.19
N TYR A 159 -6.64 11.70 3.16
CA TYR A 159 -6.83 12.16 1.79
C TYR A 159 -8.30 12.13 1.34
N SER A 160 -9.19 11.44 2.05
CA SER A 160 -10.60 11.25 1.66
C SER A 160 -11.51 12.40 2.10
N VAL A 161 -11.03 13.28 2.98
CA VAL A 161 -11.67 14.54 3.40
C VAL A 161 -11.47 15.61 2.33
#